data_AF-A0A061HZ99-F1
#
_entry.id   AF-A0A061HZ99-F1
#
_cell.length_a   1.000
_cell.length_b   1.000
_cell.length_c   1.000
_cell.angle_alpha   90.00
_cell.angle_beta   90.00
_cell.angle_gamma   90.00
#
_symmetry.space_group_name_H-M   'P 1'
#
loop_
_entity.id
_entity.type
_entity.pdbx_description
1 polymer ?
#
loop_
_entity_poly.entity_id
_entity_poly.type
_entity_poly.pdbx_seq_one_letter_code
_entity_poly.pdbx_strand_id
1 'polypeptide(L)'
;MEIFSSLSTYPLSSTLNSSTHTLECTSQTCQRSNGIEPKTLFMIVTLGCILTTAFKDRSAPVRLHVSRILLKKVEDFTGPRTKSDLGFITFHIYADLEKTFDWNVKQLFLYLSAEYTTKSNAVNQVVLWDKILLRGENPKLDLKDVKSKYFFFDDGHGLKGNRNVTLTLSWQVVPIAGILPLVTGSGRVSVPFPDSYEVAKAF
;
A
#
# COMPACT_ATOMS: atom_id res chain seq x y z
N MET A 1 -17.29 -53.73 -50.03
CA MET A 1 -17.57 -54.91 -50.88
C MET A 1 -17.75 -56.07 -49.93
N GLU A 2 -18.87 -56.78 -50.06
CA GLU A 2 -19.32 -57.95 -49.27
C GLU A 2 -19.54 -57.79 -47.75
N ILE A 3 -20.81 -58.00 -47.39
CA ILE A 3 -21.35 -58.35 -46.08
C ILE A 3 -21.70 -59.83 -46.15
N PHE A 4 -21.43 -60.63 -45.11
CA PHE A 4 -22.09 -61.89 -44.67
C PHE A 4 -21.24 -62.45 -43.49
N SER A 5 -21.64 -63.28 -42.52
CA SER A 5 -22.89 -63.97 -42.08
C SER A 5 -22.62 -64.56 -40.66
N SER A 6 -23.56 -65.01 -39.80
CA SER A 6 -25.00 -64.75 -39.57
C SER A 6 -25.50 -65.53 -38.32
N LEU A 7 -26.43 -64.98 -37.51
CA LEU A 7 -27.19 -65.65 -36.41
C LEU A 7 -26.36 -66.16 -35.19
N SER A 8 -26.88 -66.43 -33.98
CA SER A 8 -28.10 -66.14 -33.19
C SER A 8 -28.16 -67.19 -32.06
N THR A 9 -28.29 -66.81 -30.78
CA THR A 9 -29.17 -67.48 -29.77
C THR A 9 -29.07 -66.86 -28.36
N TYR A 10 -30.21 -66.69 -27.70
CA TYR A 10 -30.39 -66.51 -26.24
C TYR A 10 -31.08 -67.78 -25.68
N PRO A 11 -31.01 -68.07 -24.36
CA PRO A 11 -32.08 -67.68 -23.40
C PRO A 11 -31.51 -67.07 -22.07
N LEU A 12 -32.20 -66.21 -21.32
CA LEU A 12 -33.26 -66.47 -20.30
C LEU A 12 -32.96 -67.61 -19.29
N SER A 13 -33.27 -67.54 -17.98
CA SER A 13 -33.63 -66.43 -17.07
C SER A 13 -33.73 -66.94 -15.61
N SER A 14 -33.53 -66.08 -14.59
CA SER A 14 -34.04 -66.20 -13.19
C SER A 14 -33.58 -67.41 -12.32
N THR A 15 -33.30 -67.30 -11.02
CA THR A 15 -34.19 -66.81 -9.94
C THR A 15 -33.42 -66.39 -8.66
N LEU A 16 -34.16 -65.85 -7.68
CA LEU A 16 -33.72 -65.09 -6.50
C LEU A 16 -33.27 -65.93 -5.27
N ASN A 17 -32.57 -65.24 -4.36
CA ASN A 17 -32.50 -65.42 -2.90
C ASN A 17 -31.84 -66.69 -2.30
N SER A 18 -30.74 -66.48 -1.57
CA SER A 18 -30.83 -66.57 -0.10
C SER A 18 -29.71 -65.80 0.62
N SER A 19 -30.09 -65.23 1.74
CA SER A 19 -29.36 -64.48 2.77
C SER A 19 -27.94 -64.98 3.10
N THR A 20 -26.96 -64.08 3.09
CA THR A 20 -25.68 -64.24 3.82
C THR A 20 -25.38 -62.99 4.66
N HIS A 21 -25.69 -63.09 5.96
CA HIS A 21 -25.26 -62.11 6.97
C HIS A 21 -23.76 -62.25 7.26
N THR A 22 -22.91 -61.65 6.42
CA THR A 22 -21.47 -61.39 6.63
C THR A 22 -21.01 -60.62 5.37
N LEU A 23 -20.43 -59.41 5.39
CA LEU A 23 -19.52 -58.77 6.34
C LEU A 23 -19.73 -57.24 6.39
N GLU A 24 -20.68 -56.71 7.16
CA GLU A 24 -20.66 -55.29 7.53
C GLU A 24 -19.68 -55.06 8.69
N CYS A 25 -18.38 -55.13 8.38
CA CYS A 25 -17.32 -54.67 9.27
C CYS A 25 -16.62 -53.44 8.69
N THR A 26 -16.86 -52.31 9.36
CA THR A 26 -15.89 -51.21 9.50
C THR A 26 -15.48 -50.42 8.25
N SER A 27 -16.43 -49.94 7.45
CA SER A 27 -16.21 -48.72 6.64
C SER A 27 -16.35 -47.43 7.46
N GLN A 28 -17.05 -47.47 8.61
CA GLN A 28 -17.45 -46.29 9.37
C GLN A 28 -16.61 -46.00 10.64
N THR A 29 -15.62 -46.85 10.96
CA THR A 29 -14.76 -46.71 12.14
C THR A 29 -13.29 -46.37 11.84
N CYS A 30 -12.90 -46.28 10.56
CA CYS A 30 -11.57 -45.81 10.15
C CYS A 30 -11.53 -44.33 9.73
N GLN A 31 -12.36 -43.47 10.36
CA GLN A 31 -12.23 -42.00 10.28
C GLN A 31 -11.55 -41.36 11.51
N ARG A 32 -10.99 -42.17 12.42
CA ARG A 32 -10.06 -41.66 13.45
C ARG A 32 -8.64 -41.47 12.92
N SER A 33 -8.53 -40.78 11.79
CA SER A 33 -7.29 -40.05 11.50
C SER A 33 -7.35 -38.76 12.31
N ASN A 34 -6.47 -38.63 13.32
CA ASN A 34 -6.27 -37.36 14.03
C ASN A 34 -5.50 -36.33 13.15
N GLY A 35 -5.49 -36.53 11.83
CA GLY A 35 -4.89 -35.64 10.85
C GLY A 35 -5.82 -34.50 10.50
N ILE A 36 -5.31 -33.27 10.60
CA ILE A 36 -5.97 -32.06 10.11
C ILE A 36 -6.24 -32.23 8.61
N GLU A 37 -7.49 -32.03 8.17
CA GLU A 37 -7.82 -32.09 6.73
C GLU A 37 -6.96 -31.11 5.92
N PRO A 38 -6.58 -31.43 4.66
CA PRO A 38 -5.74 -30.55 3.85
C PRO A 38 -6.28 -29.12 3.73
N LYS A 39 -7.61 -28.96 3.62
CA LYS A 39 -8.28 -27.64 3.58
C LYS A 39 -8.04 -26.84 4.87
N THR A 40 -8.21 -27.49 6.02
CA THR A 40 -7.98 -26.89 7.33
C THR A 40 -6.50 -26.55 7.54
N LEU A 41 -5.57 -27.38 7.03
CA LEU A 41 -4.14 -27.10 7.05
C LEU A 41 -3.80 -25.85 6.21
N PHE A 42 -4.34 -25.73 4.99
CA PHE A 42 -4.17 -24.51 4.18
C PHE A 42 -4.73 -23.26 4.86
N MET A 43 -5.87 -23.36 5.54
CA MET A 43 -6.44 -22.24 6.30
C MET A 43 -5.54 -21.83 7.47
N ILE A 44 -5.03 -22.79 8.26
CA ILE A 44 -4.13 -22.52 9.39
C ILE A 44 -2.82 -21.89 8.92
N VAL A 45 -2.21 -22.41 7.85
CA VAL A 45 -0.99 -21.85 7.25
C VAL A 45 -1.23 -20.43 6.74
N THR A 46 -2.34 -20.20 6.02
CA THR A 46 -2.67 -18.87 5.48
C THR A 46 -2.91 -17.86 6.60
N LEU A 47 -3.65 -18.25 7.64
CA LEU A 47 -3.91 -17.41 8.82
C LEU A 47 -2.61 -17.10 9.59
N GLY A 48 -1.72 -18.08 9.77
CA GLY A 48 -0.39 -17.88 10.36
C GLY A 48 0.49 -16.93 9.56
N CYS A 49 0.49 -17.04 8.23
CA CYS A 49 1.18 -16.12 7.32
C CYS A 49 0.61 -14.68 7.40
N ILE A 50 -0.71 -14.52 7.53
CA ILE A 50 -1.35 -13.21 7.71
C ILE A 50 -0.98 -12.62 9.09
N LEU A 51 -1.07 -13.41 10.17
CA LEU A 51 -0.75 -12.94 11.53
C LEU A 51 0.73 -12.54 11.67
N THR A 52 1.66 -13.35 11.16
CA THR A 52 3.10 -13.03 11.19
C THR A 52 3.45 -11.79 10.37
N THR A 53 2.74 -11.50 9.29
CA THR A 53 2.93 -10.26 8.52
C THR A 53 2.20 -9.06 9.11
N ALA A 54 1.12 -9.24 9.88
CA ALA A 54 0.40 -8.14 10.53
C ALA A 54 1.24 -7.40 11.57
N PHE A 55 1.99 -8.12 12.40
CA PHE A 55 2.79 -7.56 13.49
C PHE A 55 4.25 -7.20 13.12
N LYS A 56 4.62 -7.27 11.83
CA LYS A 56 5.98 -6.91 11.39
C LYS A 56 6.16 -5.39 11.37
N ASP A 57 7.14 -4.89 12.12
CA ASP A 57 7.62 -3.51 12.02
C ASP A 57 8.12 -3.22 10.60
N ARG A 58 7.52 -2.19 9.98
CA ARG A 58 7.78 -1.73 8.61
C ARG A 58 8.38 -0.32 8.57
N SER A 59 8.93 0.13 9.69
CA SER A 59 9.69 1.37 9.77
C SER A 59 11.03 1.24 9.03
N ALA A 60 11.43 2.30 8.34
CA ALA A 60 12.66 2.37 7.58
C ALA A 60 13.39 3.68 7.89
N PRO A 61 14.74 3.68 7.88
CA PRO A 61 15.51 4.90 8.07
C PRO A 61 15.33 5.83 6.88
N VAL A 62 14.86 7.05 7.15
CA VAL A 62 14.67 8.10 6.15
C VAL A 62 15.54 9.30 6.50
N ARG A 63 16.27 9.83 5.51
CA ARG A 63 16.95 11.12 5.55
C ARG A 63 16.28 12.04 4.55
N LEU A 64 15.75 13.15 5.04
CA LEU A 64 15.04 14.16 4.27
C LEU A 64 15.78 15.49 4.40
N HIS A 65 16.10 16.12 3.27
CA HIS A 65 16.78 17.41 3.22
C HIS A 65 16.03 18.36 2.29
N VAL A 66 15.81 19.60 2.71
CA VAL A 66 15.19 20.64 1.86
C VAL A 66 16.30 21.55 1.33
N SER A 67 16.43 21.63 0.01
CA SER A 67 17.50 22.39 -0.65
C SER A 67 17.08 23.79 -1.07
N ARG A 68 15.81 23.99 -1.42
CA ARG A 68 15.27 25.32 -1.79
C ARG A 68 13.79 25.43 -1.43
N ILE A 69 13.41 26.57 -0.87
CA ILE A 69 12.01 26.94 -0.63
C ILE A 69 11.76 28.22 -1.41
N LEU A 70 10.69 28.24 -2.20
CA LEU A 70 10.24 29.42 -2.94
C LEU A 70 8.82 29.75 -2.51
N LEU A 71 8.55 31.02 -2.31
CA LEU A 71 7.22 31.51 -1.99
C LEU A 71 6.82 32.56 -3.02
N LYS A 72 5.68 32.36 -3.67
CA LYS A 72 5.07 33.30 -4.61
C LYS A 72 3.73 33.75 -4.06
N LYS A 73 3.37 34.99 -4.38
CA LYS A 73 2.04 35.52 -4.10
C LYS A 73 1.16 35.33 -5.32
N VAL A 74 -0.01 34.74 -5.15
CA VAL A 74 -0.99 34.50 -6.23
C VAL A 74 -2.31 35.17 -5.86
N GLU A 75 -3.05 35.62 -6.87
CA GLU A 75 -4.40 36.15 -6.69
C GLU A 75 -5.41 35.05 -7.02
N ASP A 76 -6.33 34.75 -6.11
CA ASP A 76 -7.38 33.77 -6.39
C ASP A 76 -8.44 34.37 -7.31
N PHE A 77 -8.56 33.80 -8.51
CA PHE A 77 -9.59 34.15 -9.48
C PHE A 77 -10.95 33.50 -9.19
N THR A 78 -11.00 32.52 -8.28
CA THR A 78 -12.17 31.69 -7.96
C THR A 78 -12.83 32.01 -6.61
N GLY A 79 -12.19 32.84 -5.76
CA GLY A 79 -12.63 33.20 -4.43
C GLY A 79 -12.85 34.71 -4.23
N PRO A 80 -13.18 35.16 -3.01
CA PRO A 80 -13.49 36.57 -2.71
C PRO A 80 -12.24 37.49 -2.65
N ARG A 81 -11.48 37.58 -3.75
CA ARG A 81 -10.31 38.46 -3.95
C ARG A 81 -9.25 38.46 -2.82
N THR A 82 -9.21 37.40 -2.03
CA THR A 82 -8.12 37.13 -1.09
C THR A 82 -6.86 36.78 -1.87
N LYS A 83 -5.71 37.25 -1.38
CA LYS A 83 -4.41 36.90 -1.97
C LYS A 83 -3.87 35.70 -1.22
N SER A 84 -3.47 34.68 -1.96
CA SER A 84 -3.10 33.37 -1.42
C SER A 84 -1.63 33.09 -1.66
N ASP A 85 -1.03 32.28 -0.79
CA ASP A 85 0.39 31.98 -0.80
C ASP A 85 0.63 30.67 -1.56
N LEU A 86 1.62 30.70 -2.46
CA LEU A 86 2.03 29.54 -3.26
C LEU A 86 3.49 29.18 -3.00
N GLY A 87 3.70 28.12 -2.23
CA GLY A 87 4.99 27.51 -1.98
C GLY A 87 5.41 26.51 -3.06
N PHE A 88 6.71 26.50 -3.36
CA PHE A 88 7.40 25.40 -4.04
C PHE A 88 8.56 24.94 -3.17
N ILE A 89 8.70 23.64 -2.97
CA ILE A 89 9.82 23.07 -2.22
C ILE A 89 10.62 22.15 -3.14
N THR A 90 11.94 22.33 -3.15
CA THR A 90 12.91 21.38 -3.69
C THR A 90 13.54 20.62 -2.54
N PHE A 91 13.56 19.29 -2.63
CA PHE A 91 14.05 18.40 -1.58
C PHE A 91 14.85 17.21 -2.13
N HIS A 92 15.63 16.60 -1.25
CA HIS A 92 16.27 15.30 -1.46
C HIS A 92 15.67 14.31 -0.46
N ILE A 93 15.32 13.11 -0.94
CA ILE A 93 14.86 11.99 -0.12
C ILE A 93 15.85 10.85 -0.28
N TYR A 94 16.37 10.36 0.84
CA TYR A 94 17.04 9.08 0.93
C TYR A 94 16.25 8.16 1.87
N ALA A 95 15.81 6.99 1.39
CA ALA A 95 15.12 5.98 2.22
C ALA A 95 15.49 4.56 1.76
N ASP A 96 15.81 3.69 2.72
CA ASP A 96 16.07 2.26 2.44
C ASP A 96 14.84 1.43 2.83
N LEU A 97 14.00 1.13 1.84
CA LEU A 97 12.72 0.42 2.02
C LEU A 97 12.87 -1.09 1.78
N GLU A 98 14.09 -1.61 1.65
CA GLU A 98 14.35 -3.02 1.31
C GLU A 98 13.70 -3.97 2.33
N LYS A 99 13.77 -3.63 3.62
CA LYS A 99 13.16 -4.40 4.72
C LYS A 99 11.63 -4.30 4.78
N THR A 100 11.05 -3.27 4.15
CA THR A 100 9.60 -3.01 4.12
C THR A 100 8.88 -3.96 3.16
N PHE A 101 9.53 -4.36 2.07
CA PHE A 101 9.02 -5.40 1.18
C PHE A 101 9.19 -6.79 1.81
N ASP A 102 8.09 -7.53 1.94
CA ASP A 102 8.05 -8.96 2.30
C ASP A 102 7.32 -9.75 1.20
N TRP A 103 6.98 -11.02 1.42
CA TRP A 103 6.27 -11.84 0.42
C TRP A 103 4.83 -11.37 0.13
N ASN A 104 4.22 -10.57 1.02
CA ASN A 104 2.85 -10.08 0.88
C ASN A 104 2.77 -8.64 0.32
N VAL A 105 3.79 -7.80 0.44
CA VAL A 105 3.73 -6.40 -0.09
C VAL A 105 3.68 -6.35 -1.62
N LYS A 106 2.56 -5.94 -2.22
CA LYS A 106 2.45 -5.73 -3.68
C LYS A 106 3.18 -4.46 -4.12
N GLN A 107 2.92 -3.36 -3.43
CA GLN A 107 3.45 -2.03 -3.71
C GLN A 107 3.43 -1.15 -2.46
N LEU A 108 4.26 -0.12 -2.45
CA LEU A 108 4.23 0.97 -1.46
C LEU A 108 3.71 2.24 -2.14
N PHE A 109 2.75 2.91 -1.51
CA PHE A 109 2.35 4.26 -1.91
C PHE A 109 3.02 5.27 -0.98
N LEU A 110 4.10 5.88 -1.45
CA LEU A 110 4.87 6.88 -0.72
C LEU A 110 4.30 8.27 -0.97
N TYR A 111 4.28 9.11 0.06
CA TYR A 111 3.93 10.52 -0.07
C TYR A 111 4.69 11.38 0.95
N LEU A 112 5.10 12.55 0.49
CA LEU A 112 5.71 13.61 1.30
C LEU A 112 4.61 14.60 1.65
N SER A 113 4.36 14.78 2.94
CA SER A 113 3.42 15.78 3.45
C SER A 113 4.17 16.89 4.20
N ALA A 114 3.67 18.11 4.10
CA ALA A 114 4.07 19.24 4.95
C ALA A 114 2.95 19.52 5.96
N GLU A 115 3.32 19.64 7.22
CA GLU A 115 2.47 19.98 8.35
C GLU A 115 2.89 21.34 8.92
N TYR A 116 1.94 22.26 9.10
CA TYR A 116 2.22 23.62 9.54
C TYR A 116 1.01 24.24 10.25
N THR A 117 1.29 25.17 11.16
CA THR A 117 0.26 25.90 11.92
C THR A 117 0.06 27.29 11.34
N THR A 118 -1.19 27.75 11.28
CA THR A 118 -1.57 29.12 10.89
C THR A 118 -2.35 29.80 12.03
N LYS A 119 -2.73 31.07 11.86
CA LYS A 119 -3.55 31.79 12.86
C LYS A 119 -4.99 31.28 12.93
N SER A 120 -5.50 30.72 11.84
CA SER A 120 -6.83 30.13 11.72
C SER A 120 -6.87 28.67 12.18
N ASN A 121 -5.86 27.88 11.80
CA ASN A 121 -5.86 26.43 11.97
C ASN A 121 -4.62 25.96 12.74
N ALA A 122 -4.84 25.17 13.80
CA ALA A 122 -3.77 24.60 14.62
C ALA A 122 -2.87 23.63 13.83
N VAL A 123 -3.46 22.85 12.91
CA VAL A 123 -2.77 21.87 12.06
C VAL A 123 -3.34 21.96 10.65
N ASN A 124 -2.48 22.31 9.69
CA ASN A 124 -2.75 22.19 8.26
C ASN A 124 -1.79 21.14 7.69
N GLN A 125 -2.29 20.17 6.92
CA GLN A 125 -1.47 19.13 6.31
C GLN A 125 -1.72 19.07 4.81
N VAL A 126 -0.67 19.20 4.00
CA VAL A 126 -0.74 19.20 2.53
C VAL A 126 0.24 18.16 1.98
N VAL A 127 -0.19 17.35 1.01
CA VAL A 127 0.69 16.42 0.29
C VAL A 127 1.38 17.17 -0.85
N LEU A 128 2.72 17.17 -0.83
CA LEU A 128 3.55 17.91 -1.80
C LEU A 128 4.03 17.02 -2.95
N TRP A 129 4.17 15.73 -2.71
CA TRP A 129 4.72 14.76 -3.66
C TRP A 129 4.29 13.35 -3.29
N ASP A 130 4.14 12.49 -4.29
CA ASP A 130 3.83 11.07 -4.16
C ASP A 130 4.62 10.23 -5.17
N LYS A 131 4.84 8.96 -4.83
CA LYS A 131 5.37 7.94 -5.72
C LYS A 131 4.84 6.55 -5.32
N ILE A 132 4.40 5.79 -6.31
CA ILE A 132 4.19 4.34 -6.16
C ILE A 132 5.54 3.66 -6.40
N LEU A 133 5.90 2.73 -5.51
CA LEU A 133 7.07 1.87 -5.63
C LEU A 133 6.61 0.41 -5.69
N LEU A 134 6.86 -0.27 -6.80
CA LEU A 134 6.38 -1.63 -7.05
C LEU A 134 7.37 -2.69 -6.55
N ARG A 135 6.87 -3.87 -6.20
CA ARG A 135 7.74 -5.04 -5.94
C ARG A 135 8.59 -5.32 -7.19
N GLY A 136 9.90 -5.41 -7.01
CA GLY A 136 10.87 -5.69 -8.08
C GLY A 136 11.57 -4.43 -8.62
N GLU A 137 11.07 -3.24 -8.29
CA GLU A 137 11.83 -2.00 -8.46
C GLU A 137 12.93 -1.90 -7.38
N ASN A 138 13.90 -0.99 -7.58
CA ASN A 138 14.93 -0.73 -6.58
C ASN A 138 14.30 -0.18 -5.28
N PRO A 139 14.39 -0.89 -4.13
CA PRO A 139 13.76 -0.46 -2.89
C PRO A 139 14.52 0.69 -2.20
N LYS A 140 15.74 1.01 -2.66
CA LYS A 140 16.54 2.14 -2.16
C LYS A 140 16.22 3.39 -2.94
N LEU A 141 15.48 4.28 -2.30
CA LEU A 141 15.07 5.57 -2.84
C LEU A 141 16.21 6.58 -2.60
N ASP A 142 16.93 6.98 -3.65
CA ASP A 142 17.85 8.12 -3.65
C ASP A 142 17.35 9.15 -4.67
N LEU A 143 16.64 10.17 -4.18
CA LEU A 143 16.04 11.24 -4.98
C LEU A 143 16.74 12.56 -4.66
N LYS A 144 17.19 13.27 -5.69
CA LYS A 144 17.92 14.54 -5.56
C LYS A 144 17.23 15.64 -6.37
N ASP A 145 17.19 16.83 -5.77
CA ASP A 145 16.63 18.05 -6.37
C ASP A 145 15.20 17.89 -6.92
N VAL A 146 14.41 17.05 -6.25
CA VAL A 146 13.01 16.80 -6.62
C VAL A 146 12.16 17.98 -6.17
N LYS A 147 11.40 18.54 -7.11
CA LYS A 147 10.42 19.59 -6.87
C LYS A 147 9.11 19.00 -6.39
N SER A 148 8.38 19.70 -5.55
CA SER A 148 6.99 19.39 -5.20
C SER A 148 6.14 19.24 -6.47
N LYS A 149 5.42 18.11 -6.57
CA LYS A 149 4.52 17.77 -7.67
C LYS A 149 3.19 18.54 -7.55
N TYR A 150 2.72 18.68 -6.32
CA TYR A 150 1.56 19.49 -6.00
C TYR A 150 1.99 20.87 -5.52
N PHE A 151 1.14 21.85 -5.83
CA PHE A 151 1.29 23.23 -5.37
C PHE A 151 1.09 23.29 -3.85
N PHE A 152 2.04 23.88 -3.12
CA PHE A 152 1.83 24.14 -1.71
C PHE A 152 1.02 25.41 -1.55
N PHE A 153 -0.30 25.26 -1.58
CA PHE A 153 -1.25 26.36 -1.54
C PHE A 153 -1.79 26.57 -0.11
N ASP A 154 -1.90 27.83 0.31
CA ASP A 154 -2.46 28.26 1.60
C ASP A 154 -3.43 29.42 1.35
N ASP A 155 -4.62 29.36 1.97
CA ASP A 155 -5.72 30.32 1.84
C ASP A 155 -5.47 31.59 2.68
N GLY A 156 -4.38 32.28 2.34
CA GLY A 156 -4.00 33.56 2.93
C GLY A 156 -2.50 33.80 2.88
N HIS A 157 -1.93 34.16 4.04
CA HIS A 157 -0.50 34.48 4.22
C HIS A 157 0.13 33.63 5.35
N GLY A 158 -0.31 32.38 5.47
CA GLY A 158 0.09 31.43 6.51
C GLY A 158 1.43 30.73 6.27
N LEU A 159 1.94 30.76 5.02
CA LEU A 159 3.26 30.21 4.67
C LEU A 159 4.38 31.25 4.85
N LYS A 160 4.12 32.52 4.53
CA LYS A 160 5.10 33.60 4.68
C LYS A 160 5.61 33.73 6.13
N GLY A 161 6.92 33.59 6.33
CA GLY A 161 7.58 33.70 7.64
C GLY A 161 7.21 32.58 8.63
N ASN A 162 6.61 31.49 8.16
CA ASN A 162 6.26 30.36 9.02
C ASN A 162 7.52 29.58 9.43
N ARG A 163 7.85 29.58 10.72
CA ARG A 163 9.13 29.03 11.21
C ARG A 163 9.14 27.50 11.34
N ASN A 164 7.97 26.87 11.41
CA ASN A 164 7.82 25.47 11.82
C ASN A 164 7.04 24.65 10.77
N VAL A 165 7.48 24.67 9.51
CA VAL A 165 6.89 23.81 8.47
C VAL A 165 7.58 22.46 8.49
N THR A 166 6.87 21.43 8.95
CA THR A 166 7.43 20.09 9.18
C THR A 166 7.09 19.15 8.03
N LEU A 167 8.09 18.77 7.24
CA LEU A 167 7.95 17.78 6.19
C LEU A 167 8.16 16.37 6.75
N THR A 168 7.20 15.47 6.46
CA THR A 168 7.22 14.06 6.87
C THR A 168 7.01 13.16 5.66
N LEU A 169 7.88 12.17 5.48
CA LEU A 169 7.70 11.10 4.49
C LEU A 169 6.95 9.92 5.12
N SER A 170 5.80 9.56 4.55
CA SER A 170 4.98 8.42 4.97
C SER A 170 4.74 7.48 3.79
N TRP A 171 4.35 6.23 4.08
CA TRP A 171 3.93 5.28 3.06
C TRP A 171 2.78 4.39 3.51
N GLN A 172 1.86 4.09 2.60
CA GLN A 172 0.88 3.02 2.79
C GLN A 172 1.42 1.74 2.18
N VAL A 173 1.33 0.64 2.93
CA VAL A 173 1.73 -0.69 2.46
C VAL A 173 0.50 -1.35 1.86
N VAL A 174 0.55 -1.64 0.55
CA VAL A 174 -0.54 -2.35 -0.15
C VAL A 174 -0.16 -3.83 -0.23
N PRO A 175 -0.82 -4.72 0.53
CA PRO A 175 -0.55 -6.15 0.45
C PRO A 175 -1.18 -6.77 -0.81
N ILE A 176 -0.82 -8.02 -1.10
CA ILE A 176 -1.51 -8.89 -2.05
C ILE A 176 -2.84 -9.36 -1.42
N ALA A 177 -2.83 -9.68 -0.12
CA ALA A 177 -4.03 -9.96 0.67
C ALA A 177 -3.89 -9.47 2.12
N GLY A 178 -4.95 -8.86 2.66
CA GLY A 178 -5.02 -8.43 4.07
C GLY A 178 -5.36 -6.94 4.26
N ILE A 179 -5.00 -6.42 5.43
CA ILE A 179 -5.26 -5.05 5.88
C ILE A 179 -4.29 -4.07 5.19
N LEU A 180 -4.70 -2.81 5.01
CA LEU A 180 -3.87 -1.70 4.53
C LEU A 180 -3.27 -0.89 5.70
N PRO A 181 -2.10 -1.24 6.26
CA PRO A 181 -1.48 -0.42 7.29
C PRO A 181 -0.85 0.84 6.69
N LEU A 182 -1.18 1.99 7.30
CA LEU A 182 -0.42 3.22 7.12
C LEU A 182 0.84 3.16 7.99
N VAL A 183 2.00 3.33 7.39
CA VAL A 183 3.30 3.29 8.07
C VAL A 183 4.06 4.60 7.79
N THR A 184 4.31 5.37 8.83
CA THR A 184 5.06 6.63 8.70
C THR A 184 6.55 6.36 8.90
N GLY A 185 7.38 6.90 8.01
CA GLY A 185 8.83 6.83 8.16
C GLY A 185 9.32 7.73 9.30
N SER A 186 10.45 7.37 9.89
CA SER A 186 11.02 8.15 11.00
C SER A 186 11.64 9.50 10.57
N GLY A 187 11.66 9.80 9.27
CA GLY A 187 12.23 11.02 8.71
C GLY A 187 11.25 12.19 8.75
N ARG A 188 11.50 13.12 9.67
CA ARG A 188 10.87 14.44 9.72
C ARG A 188 11.92 15.52 9.67
N VAL A 189 11.66 16.60 8.95
CA VAL A 189 12.49 17.83 9.00
C VAL A 189 11.57 19.03 9.12
N SER A 190 11.82 19.88 10.12
CA SER A 190 11.14 21.17 10.22
C SER A 190 12.03 22.24 9.61
N VAL A 191 11.45 23.07 8.73
CA VAL A 191 12.16 24.12 8.00
C VAL A 191 11.41 25.45 8.11
N PRO A 192 12.12 26.57 8.31
CA PRO A 192 11.51 27.89 8.25
C PRO A 192 11.27 28.29 6.79
N PHE A 193 10.09 28.86 6.53
CA PHE A 193 9.76 29.52 5.27
C PHE A 193 10.25 30.97 5.27
N PRO A 194 10.55 31.54 4.08
CA PRO A 194 11.09 32.89 3.98
C PRO A 194 10.08 33.97 4.39
N ASP A 195 10.59 35.05 4.99
CA ASP A 195 9.83 36.27 5.34
C ASP A 195 9.50 37.15 4.12
N SER A 196 9.92 36.75 2.92
CA SER A 196 9.69 37.47 1.67
C SER A 196 9.24 36.52 0.54
N TYR A 197 8.44 37.05 -0.38
CA TYR A 197 8.13 36.36 -1.63
C TYR A 197 9.31 36.51 -2.59
N GLU A 198 9.53 35.52 -3.47
CA GLU A 198 10.34 35.76 -4.66
C GLU A 198 9.68 36.88 -5.47
N VAL A 199 10.39 38.01 -5.59
CA VAL A 199 10.05 39.03 -6.57
C VAL A 199 10.14 38.36 -7.94
N ALA A 200 9.02 38.29 -8.65
CA ALA A 200 9.02 37.78 -10.01
C ALA A 200 10.02 38.59 -10.82
N LYS A 201 11.10 37.94 -11.29
CA LYS A 201 11.94 38.52 -12.33
C LYS A 201 11.04 38.73 -13.53
N ALA A 202 10.75 39.99 -13.84
CA ALA A 202 10.21 40.36 -15.14
C ALA A 202 11.22 39.87 -16.18
N PHE A 203 10.76 38.99 -17.07
CA PHE A 203 11.45 38.59 -18.29
C PHE A 203 10.98 39.49 -19.43
#